data_AF-A0A5C8KAV5-F1
#
_entry.id   AF-A0A5C8KAV5-F1
#
_cell.length_a   1.000
_cell.length_b   1.000
_cell.length_c   1.000
_cell.angle_alpha   90.00
_cell.angle_beta   90.00
_cell.angle_gamma   90.00
#
_symmetry.space_group_name_H-M   'P 1'
#
loop_
_entity.id
_entity.type
_entity.pdbx_description
1 polymer ?
#
loop_
_entity_poly.entity_id
_entity_poly.type
_entity_poly.pdbx_seq_one_letter_code
_entity_poly.pdbx_strand_id
1 'polypeptide(L)'
;MRKILMVALGLCLGHQGVMAQAGLLNKVKQKTTNKADAKVDEALDNLFGGKKKANDGTTAGNNTSGNSNSSSAGNSGGVVYGSKGGSKATNKGGAGLAATTPDVNLNLSEAETSFKAGSYGEARYAVQQAMLGVELEIGQKILASLPEAISGLKKDEEVEQVTSMGWGWAGLTILRQYTDSQEKELRVTVANNAAYVNMVNQYMTTGGYAQTTGGQQDWKQTKVKGHRAVIEYSDGEGYKLTVPLGQSSMLLYEGVNFKNEQEVMAAANAVDIDGIKKMLGEK
;
A
#
# COMPACT_ATOMS: atom_id res chain seq x y z
N MET A 1 -62.01 26.98 41.00
CA MET A 1 -63.24 26.91 40.17
C MET A 1 -62.84 26.46 38.77
N ARG A 2 -63.58 25.47 38.21
CA ARG A 2 -63.68 25.03 36.79
C ARG A 2 -62.36 24.53 36.14
N LYS A 3 -62.08 23.23 35.98
CA LYS A 3 -62.76 22.13 35.23
C LYS A 3 -63.10 22.47 33.78
N ILE A 4 -62.39 21.84 32.84
CA ILE A 4 -62.77 21.15 31.57
C ILE A 4 -61.51 20.33 31.23
N LEU A 5 -61.40 19.00 31.40
CA LEU A 5 -62.14 17.81 30.93
C LEU A 5 -61.82 17.39 29.47
N MET A 6 -60.93 16.38 29.38
CA MET A 6 -60.88 15.18 28.50
C MET A 6 -61.09 15.24 26.99
N VAL A 7 -60.27 14.47 26.23
CA VAL A 7 -60.58 13.17 25.59
C VAL A 7 -59.26 12.52 25.08
N ALA A 8 -58.81 11.43 25.72
CA ALA A 8 -58.67 10.02 25.25
C ALA A 8 -57.62 9.77 24.13
N LEU A 9 -56.48 9.14 24.46
CA LEU A 9 -56.22 7.68 24.49
C LEU A 9 -56.06 7.06 23.09
N GLY A 10 -54.80 6.84 22.69
CA GLY A 10 -54.40 6.09 21.51
C GLY A 10 -53.09 5.35 21.79
N LEU A 11 -53.20 4.03 21.91
CA LEU A 11 -52.20 3.02 22.24
C LEU A 11 -51.02 2.96 21.24
N CYS A 12 -49.83 2.68 21.80
CA CYS A 12 -48.79 1.76 21.31
C CYS A 12 -48.32 1.82 19.84
N LEU A 13 -47.01 2.06 19.67
CA LEU A 13 -46.02 1.38 18.80
C LEU A 13 -45.04 2.39 18.20
N GLY A 14 -43.74 2.21 18.43
CA GLY A 14 -42.71 2.91 17.65
C GLY A 14 -41.45 3.39 18.38
N HIS A 15 -40.97 2.70 19.42
CA HIS A 15 -39.56 2.81 19.81
C HIS A 15 -38.78 1.69 19.12
N GLN A 16 -38.32 1.94 17.89
CA GLN A 16 -37.22 1.24 17.20
C GLN A 16 -37.14 1.76 15.77
N GLY A 17 -36.04 2.45 15.41
CA GLY A 17 -35.85 2.83 14.01
C GLY A 17 -34.93 4.01 13.71
N VAL A 18 -33.83 4.21 14.43
CA VAL A 18 -32.81 5.19 14.01
C VAL A 18 -31.42 4.55 14.05
N MET A 19 -31.23 3.42 13.36
CA MET A 19 -29.88 2.87 13.08
C MET A 19 -29.75 2.20 11.69
N ALA A 20 -30.73 2.33 10.79
CA ALA A 20 -30.68 1.67 9.47
C ALA A 20 -30.26 2.60 8.31
N GLN A 21 -30.14 3.92 8.51
CA GLN A 21 -30.01 4.87 7.38
C GLN A 21 -28.56 5.28 7.05
N ALA A 22 -27.60 5.07 7.97
CA ALA A 22 -26.18 5.36 7.70
C ALA A 22 -25.49 4.30 6.82
N GLY A 23 -25.86 3.03 6.97
CA GLY A 23 -25.29 1.93 6.16
C GLY A 23 -25.78 1.91 4.72
N LEU A 24 -27.01 2.38 4.47
CA LEU A 24 -27.58 2.44 3.11
C LEU A 24 -26.97 3.58 2.30
N LEU A 25 -26.70 4.74 2.92
CA LEU A 25 -26.05 5.88 2.24
C LEU A 25 -24.61 5.57 1.81
N ASN A 26 -23.84 4.83 2.62
CA ASN A 26 -22.50 4.39 2.23
C ASN A 26 -22.54 3.35 1.10
N LYS A 27 -23.50 2.40 1.13
CA LYS A 27 -23.69 1.44 0.04
C LYS A 27 -24.18 2.08 -1.26
N VAL A 28 -24.96 3.15 -1.19
CA VAL A 28 -25.40 3.91 -2.37
C VAL A 28 -24.24 4.74 -2.92
N LYS A 29 -23.49 5.47 -2.09
CA LYS A 29 -22.30 6.23 -2.52
C LYS A 29 -21.25 5.34 -3.19
N GLN A 30 -20.94 4.20 -2.57
CA GLN A 30 -19.97 3.23 -3.09
C GLN A 30 -20.46 2.52 -4.38
N LYS A 31 -21.78 2.37 -4.57
CA LYS A 31 -22.34 1.88 -5.84
C LYS A 31 -22.43 2.94 -6.92
N THR A 32 -22.54 4.24 -6.60
CA THR A 32 -22.54 5.30 -7.62
C THR A 32 -21.13 5.67 -8.10
N THR A 33 -20.09 5.61 -7.26
CA THR A 33 -18.70 5.81 -7.72
C THR A 33 -18.26 4.64 -8.61
N ASN A 34 -18.46 3.40 -8.16
CA ASN A 34 -18.03 2.24 -8.95
C ASN A 34 -18.82 2.05 -10.26
N LYS A 35 -20.07 2.53 -10.33
CA LYS A 35 -20.85 2.53 -11.58
C LYS A 35 -20.56 3.74 -12.46
N ALA A 36 -20.08 4.85 -11.92
CA ALA A 36 -19.63 5.98 -12.72
C ALA A 36 -18.31 5.63 -13.40
N ASP A 37 -17.37 5.06 -12.66
CA ASP A 37 -16.05 4.67 -13.19
C ASP A 37 -16.17 3.54 -14.22
N ALA A 38 -16.96 2.50 -13.94
CA ALA A 38 -17.19 1.42 -14.90
C ALA A 38 -17.92 1.87 -16.18
N LYS A 39 -18.80 2.87 -16.08
CA LYS A 39 -19.48 3.45 -17.26
C LYS A 39 -18.61 4.41 -18.05
N VAL A 40 -17.66 5.07 -17.39
CA VAL A 40 -16.66 5.90 -18.06
C VAL A 40 -15.70 5.00 -18.84
N ASP A 41 -15.25 3.89 -18.26
CA ASP A 41 -14.42 2.90 -18.96
C ASP A 41 -15.16 2.22 -20.12
N GLU A 42 -16.43 1.84 -19.93
CA GLU A 42 -17.27 1.27 -21.00
C GLU A 42 -17.58 2.30 -22.10
N ALA A 43 -17.78 3.57 -21.75
CA ALA A 43 -17.98 4.65 -22.73
C ALA A 43 -16.69 4.96 -23.50
N LEU A 44 -15.52 4.88 -22.86
CA LEU A 44 -14.21 5.07 -23.48
C LEU A 44 -13.88 3.90 -24.42
N ASP A 45 -14.15 2.65 -24.02
CA ASP A 45 -13.92 1.48 -24.87
C ASP A 45 -14.82 1.50 -26.12
N ASN A 46 -16.07 1.96 -25.99
CA ASN A 46 -16.97 2.15 -27.12
C ASN A 46 -16.62 3.36 -28.00
N LEU A 47 -15.99 4.42 -27.46
CA LEU A 47 -15.56 5.59 -28.23
C LEU A 47 -14.26 5.32 -29.03
N PHE A 48 -13.37 4.49 -28.49
CA PHE A 48 -12.04 4.23 -29.05
C PHE A 48 -11.86 2.84 -29.68
N GLY A 49 -12.77 1.88 -29.41
CA GLY A 49 -12.76 0.51 -29.95
C GLY A 49 -13.28 0.37 -31.39
N GLY A 50 -13.58 1.47 -32.09
CA GLY A 50 -14.17 1.47 -33.42
C GLY A 50 -13.18 1.44 -34.58
N LYS A 51 -12.83 0.21 -35.03
CA LYS A 51 -12.42 -0.24 -36.40
C LYS A 51 -11.00 -0.81 -36.52
N LYS A 52 -10.93 -2.15 -36.62
CA LYS A 52 -10.39 -2.82 -37.83
C LYS A 52 -11.19 -4.08 -38.16
N LYS A 53 -11.68 -4.14 -39.40
CA LYS A 53 -12.17 -5.35 -40.07
C LYS A 53 -10.98 -6.21 -40.53
N ALA A 54 -11.20 -7.52 -40.46
CA ALA A 54 -10.69 -8.60 -41.32
C ALA A 54 -9.17 -8.83 -41.42
N ASN A 55 -8.69 -9.90 -40.78
CA ASN A 55 -8.24 -11.08 -41.54
C ASN A 55 -8.29 -12.32 -40.63
N ASP A 56 -9.10 -13.30 -41.00
CA ASP A 56 -9.29 -14.56 -40.29
C ASP A 56 -8.13 -15.52 -40.64
N GLY A 57 -7.29 -15.76 -39.65
CA GLY A 57 -6.22 -16.74 -39.67
C GLY A 57 -6.47 -17.77 -38.56
N THR A 58 -6.95 -18.94 -38.96
CA THR A 58 -6.49 -20.27 -38.49
C THR A 58 -5.91 -20.36 -37.07
N THR A 59 -6.77 -20.87 -36.18
CA THR A 59 -6.57 -21.82 -35.08
C THR A 59 -5.14 -22.23 -34.68
N ALA A 60 -4.80 -21.96 -33.41
CA ALA A 60 -4.14 -22.86 -32.43
C ALA A 60 -3.62 -21.96 -31.29
N GLY A 61 -3.95 -22.15 -30.02
CA GLY A 61 -3.96 -23.37 -29.22
C GLY A 61 -3.39 -22.95 -27.86
N ASN A 62 -4.30 -22.63 -26.93
CA ASN A 62 -4.00 -22.08 -25.62
C ASN A 62 -3.46 -23.20 -24.71
N ASN A 63 -2.27 -23.04 -24.14
CA ASN A 63 -1.71 -23.97 -23.17
C ASN A 63 -1.51 -23.28 -21.83
N THR A 64 -2.40 -23.62 -20.90
CA THR A 64 -2.43 -23.29 -19.49
C THR A 64 -1.21 -23.91 -18.79
N SER A 65 -0.34 -23.11 -18.18
CA SER A 65 0.70 -23.60 -17.28
C SER A 65 0.36 -23.18 -15.86
N GLY A 66 -0.16 -24.17 -15.12
CA GLY A 66 -0.27 -24.14 -13.67
C GLY A 66 1.09 -24.44 -13.03
N ASN A 67 1.34 -23.67 -11.97
CA ASN A 67 2.30 -23.84 -10.90
C ASN A 67 2.73 -25.30 -10.60
N SER A 68 4.03 -25.53 -10.41
CA SER A 68 4.50 -26.62 -9.53
C SER A 68 5.80 -26.25 -8.84
N ASN A 69 5.70 -26.23 -7.52
CA ASN A 69 6.74 -26.04 -6.52
C ASN A 69 7.78 -27.17 -6.57
N SER A 70 9.02 -26.82 -6.24
CA SER A 70 10.15 -27.75 -6.16
C SER A 70 10.13 -28.52 -4.84
N SER A 71 10.36 -29.84 -4.90
CA SER A 71 10.95 -30.57 -3.78
C SER A 71 11.72 -31.81 -4.27
N SER A 72 13.03 -31.77 -4.04
CA SER A 72 13.90 -32.81 -3.51
C SER A 72 13.86 -34.25 -4.04
N ALA A 73 15.07 -34.67 -4.45
CA ALA A 73 15.70 -35.98 -4.27
C ALA A 73 15.10 -37.24 -4.93
N GLY A 74 15.92 -37.93 -5.73
CA GLY A 74 15.69 -39.33 -6.07
C GLY A 74 16.35 -39.79 -7.37
N ASN A 75 17.53 -40.38 -7.26
CA ASN A 75 18.20 -41.17 -8.29
C ASN A 75 17.29 -42.27 -8.87
N SER A 76 17.18 -42.42 -10.20
CA SER A 76 17.14 -43.72 -10.91
C SER A 76 16.92 -43.60 -12.42
N GLY A 77 17.64 -44.45 -13.16
CA GLY A 77 17.11 -45.25 -14.26
C GLY A 77 16.49 -44.52 -15.46
N GLY A 78 17.26 -44.42 -16.54
CA GLY A 78 16.87 -43.67 -17.74
C GLY A 78 15.66 -44.18 -18.51
N VAL A 79 15.15 -43.27 -19.35
CA VAL A 79 14.65 -43.55 -20.69
C VAL A 79 15.02 -42.34 -21.56
N VAL A 80 15.98 -42.52 -22.47
CA VAL A 80 16.34 -41.52 -23.49
C VAL A 80 15.31 -41.62 -24.61
N TYR A 81 14.25 -40.81 -24.54
CA TYR A 81 13.47 -40.49 -25.73
C TYR A 81 14.23 -39.42 -26.52
N GLY A 82 14.76 -39.81 -27.67
CA GLY A 82 15.42 -38.92 -28.62
C GLY A 82 14.46 -37.87 -29.16
N SER A 83 14.29 -36.79 -28.41
CA SER A 83 13.63 -35.57 -28.88
C SER A 83 14.74 -34.61 -29.32
N LYS A 84 14.88 -34.41 -30.63
CA LYS A 84 15.61 -33.28 -31.21
C LYS A 84 14.83 -31.99 -30.89
N GLY A 85 14.80 -31.63 -29.61
CA GLY A 85 14.29 -30.34 -29.14
C GLY A 85 15.45 -29.37 -29.12
N GLY A 86 15.47 -28.42 -30.07
CA GLY A 86 16.48 -27.36 -30.11
C GLY A 86 16.58 -26.69 -28.74
N SER A 87 17.73 -26.85 -28.09
CA SER A 87 17.99 -26.23 -26.79
C SER A 87 17.86 -24.72 -26.95
N LYS A 88 16.80 -24.12 -26.38
CA LYS A 88 16.65 -22.67 -26.34
C LYS A 88 17.91 -22.10 -25.69
N ALA A 89 18.52 -21.12 -26.34
CA ALA A 89 19.70 -20.46 -25.81
C ALA A 89 19.38 -19.90 -24.43
N THR A 90 20.16 -20.29 -23.42
CA THR A 90 20.08 -19.71 -22.08
C THR A 90 20.90 -18.44 -22.05
N ASN A 91 20.40 -17.42 -21.37
CA ASN A 91 21.14 -16.18 -21.20
C ASN A 91 22.44 -16.47 -20.42
N LYS A 92 23.59 -16.18 -21.03
CA LYS A 92 24.92 -16.32 -20.42
C LYS A 92 25.63 -14.97 -20.24
N GLY A 93 24.94 -13.86 -20.50
CA GLY A 93 25.50 -12.52 -20.41
C GLY A 93 24.46 -11.41 -20.57
N GLY A 94 24.60 -10.36 -19.77
CA GLY A 94 23.77 -9.16 -19.82
C GLY A 94 24.03 -8.34 -18.57
N ALA A 95 24.13 -7.02 -18.70
CA ALA A 95 24.40 -6.11 -17.58
C ALA A 95 23.17 -5.88 -16.68
N GLY A 96 22.05 -6.55 -16.95
CA GLY A 96 20.77 -6.27 -16.32
C GLY A 96 20.13 -4.99 -16.86
N LEU A 97 19.15 -4.48 -16.12
CA LEU A 97 18.50 -3.19 -16.38
C LEU A 97 19.08 -2.15 -15.42
N ALA A 98 19.37 -0.94 -15.93
CA ALA A 98 19.72 0.17 -15.07
C ALA A 98 18.47 0.72 -14.37
N ALA A 99 18.53 0.87 -13.05
CA ALA A 99 17.50 1.57 -12.30
C ALA A 99 17.84 3.07 -12.29
N THR A 100 17.24 3.83 -13.20
CA THR A 100 17.37 5.29 -13.23
C THR A 100 16.01 5.92 -12.97
N THR A 101 15.94 6.82 -12.00
CA THR A 101 14.75 7.64 -11.77
C THR A 101 14.39 8.41 -13.05
N PRO A 102 13.12 8.40 -13.50
CA PRO A 102 12.71 9.21 -14.65
C PRO A 102 12.97 10.69 -14.42
N ASP A 103 13.47 11.38 -15.44
CA ASP A 103 13.63 12.83 -15.40
C ASP A 103 12.26 13.50 -15.49
N VAL A 104 11.85 14.17 -14.39
CA VAL A 104 10.54 14.81 -14.28
C VAL A 104 10.36 15.90 -15.34
N ASN A 105 11.36 16.74 -15.55
CA ASN A 105 11.23 17.90 -16.43
C ASN A 105 11.18 17.48 -17.89
N LEU A 106 12.01 16.49 -18.27
CA LEU A 106 11.98 15.92 -19.61
C LEU A 106 10.60 15.32 -19.92
N ASN A 107 10.10 14.47 -19.03
CA ASN A 107 8.81 13.80 -19.22
C ASN A 107 7.63 14.80 -19.25
N LEU A 108 7.67 15.89 -18.48
CA LEU A 108 6.67 16.94 -18.57
C LEU A 108 6.70 17.67 -19.92
N SER A 109 7.90 17.96 -20.45
CA SER A 109 8.06 18.58 -21.77
C SER A 109 7.58 17.66 -22.90
N GLU A 110 7.86 16.36 -22.80
CA GLU A 110 7.39 15.34 -23.74
C GLU A 110 5.87 15.17 -23.70
N ALA A 111 5.28 15.20 -22.49
CA ALA A 111 3.85 15.16 -22.30
C ALA A 111 3.15 16.34 -22.99
N GLU A 112 3.65 17.55 -22.79
CA GLU A 112 3.10 18.76 -23.40
C GLU A 112 3.19 18.71 -24.93
N THR A 113 4.35 18.31 -25.46
CA THR A 113 4.58 18.20 -26.90
C THR A 113 3.66 17.16 -27.53
N SER A 114 3.55 15.98 -26.93
CA SER A 114 2.70 14.88 -27.40
C SER A 114 1.22 15.23 -27.35
N PHE A 115 0.79 15.94 -26.30
CA PHE A 115 -0.57 16.40 -26.15
C PHE A 115 -0.95 17.39 -27.26
N LYS A 116 -0.09 18.38 -27.54
CA LYS A 116 -0.29 19.36 -28.63
C LYS A 116 -0.35 18.69 -30.01
N ALA A 117 0.36 17.58 -30.20
CA ALA A 117 0.34 16.78 -31.42
C ALA A 117 -0.87 15.83 -31.53
N GLY A 118 -1.78 15.80 -30.54
CA GLY A 118 -2.92 14.88 -30.49
C GLY A 118 -2.54 13.42 -30.17
N SER A 119 -1.30 13.19 -29.76
CA SER A 119 -0.77 11.86 -29.39
C SER A 119 -1.03 11.59 -27.90
N TYR A 120 -2.30 11.38 -27.55
CA TYR A 120 -2.72 11.28 -26.15
C TYR A 120 -2.14 10.07 -25.39
N GLY A 121 -1.84 8.97 -26.08
CA GLY A 121 -1.19 7.80 -25.47
C GLY A 121 0.20 8.13 -24.95
N GLU A 122 1.03 8.75 -25.79
CA GLU A 122 2.37 9.22 -25.44
C GLU A 122 2.32 10.31 -24.37
N ALA A 123 1.37 11.26 -24.50
CA ALA A 123 1.18 12.29 -23.49
C ALA A 123 0.87 11.69 -22.11
N ARG A 124 0.00 10.68 -22.06
CA ARG A 124 -0.33 9.96 -20.82
C ARG A 124 0.88 9.23 -20.25
N TYR A 125 1.60 8.48 -21.09
CA TYR A 125 2.79 7.74 -20.65
C TYR A 125 3.85 8.67 -20.06
N ALA A 126 4.14 9.79 -20.73
CA ALA A 126 5.10 10.77 -20.26
C ALA A 126 4.66 11.40 -18.91
N VAL A 127 3.37 11.73 -18.73
CA VAL A 127 2.87 12.17 -17.41
C VAL A 127 3.08 11.10 -16.33
N GLN A 128 2.85 9.82 -16.63
CA GLN A 128 3.08 8.73 -15.67
C GLN A 128 4.56 8.62 -15.29
N GLN A 129 5.47 8.74 -16.26
CA GLN A 129 6.91 8.76 -15.98
C GLN A 129 7.33 9.96 -15.14
N ALA A 130 6.78 11.16 -15.42
CA ALA A 130 7.03 12.34 -14.61
C ALA A 130 6.56 12.14 -13.16
N MET A 131 5.36 11.59 -12.95
CA MET A 131 4.84 11.28 -11.62
C MET A 131 5.73 10.27 -10.88
N LEU A 132 6.12 9.19 -11.55
CA LEU A 132 7.05 8.20 -11.00
C LEU A 132 8.37 8.86 -10.57
N GLY A 133 8.92 9.75 -11.39
CA GLY A 133 10.13 10.52 -11.07
C GLY A 133 9.96 11.36 -9.80
N VAL A 134 8.85 12.09 -9.66
CA VAL A 134 8.54 12.90 -8.47
C VAL A 134 8.43 12.02 -7.22
N GLU A 135 7.71 10.90 -7.30
CA GLU A 135 7.53 9.98 -6.17
C GLU A 135 8.85 9.39 -5.69
N LEU A 136 9.70 8.95 -6.61
CA LEU A 136 11.03 8.44 -6.28
C LEU A 136 11.92 9.53 -5.69
N GLU A 137 11.86 10.77 -6.20
CA GLU A 137 12.63 11.89 -5.64
C GLU A 137 12.18 12.24 -4.21
N ILE A 138 10.87 12.27 -3.96
CA ILE A 138 10.32 12.42 -2.60
C ILE A 138 10.78 11.28 -1.70
N GLY A 139 10.68 10.03 -2.18
CA GLY A 139 11.08 8.86 -1.42
C GLY A 139 12.57 8.87 -1.05
N GLN A 140 13.44 9.29 -1.97
CA GLN A 140 14.87 9.44 -1.70
C GLN A 140 15.16 10.54 -0.68
N LYS A 141 14.45 11.67 -0.74
CA LYS A 141 14.58 12.73 0.27
C LYS A 141 14.11 12.26 1.65
N ILE A 142 13.04 11.47 1.72
CA ILE A 142 12.57 10.87 2.97
C ILE A 142 13.59 9.88 3.50
N LEU A 143 14.09 8.96 2.66
CA LEU A 143 15.12 8.00 3.04
C LEU A 143 16.37 8.72 3.59
N ALA A 144 16.84 9.76 2.92
CA ALA A 144 17.95 10.59 3.37
C ALA A 144 17.68 11.32 4.70
N SER A 145 16.42 11.65 5.00
CA SER A 145 16.02 12.29 6.26
C SER A 145 15.94 11.34 7.46
N LEU A 146 15.85 10.03 7.22
CA LEU A 146 15.88 9.05 8.29
C LEU A 146 17.28 9.05 8.96
N PRO A 147 17.38 8.80 10.28
CA PRO A 147 18.67 8.78 10.97
C PRO A 147 19.69 7.80 10.34
N GLU A 148 20.98 8.04 10.57
CA GLU A 148 22.03 7.06 10.21
C GLU A 148 22.14 5.92 11.22
N ALA A 149 21.70 6.16 12.46
CA ALA A 149 21.67 5.18 13.53
C ALA A 149 20.50 5.44 14.48
N ILE A 150 19.92 4.36 15.03
CA ILE A 150 18.83 4.42 16.02
C ILE A 150 19.14 3.40 17.11
N SER A 151 19.11 3.83 18.38
CA SER A 151 19.33 2.94 19.53
C SER A 151 20.61 2.10 19.45
N GLY A 152 21.68 2.66 18.87
CA GLY A 152 22.97 2.00 18.66
C GLY A 152 23.04 1.08 17.43
N LEU A 153 21.92 0.84 16.75
CA LEU A 153 21.86 0.10 15.48
C LEU A 153 22.23 1.02 14.32
N LYS A 154 23.08 0.56 13.41
CA LYS A 154 23.47 1.31 12.21
C LYS A 154 22.54 0.99 11.06
N LYS A 155 22.32 1.94 10.16
CA LYS A 155 21.59 1.68 8.92
C LYS A 155 22.29 0.58 8.10
N ASP A 156 21.48 -0.22 7.44
CA ASP A 156 21.90 -1.25 6.49
C ASP A 156 21.61 -0.78 5.07
N GLU A 157 22.64 -0.28 4.38
CA GLU A 157 22.51 0.28 3.04
C GLU A 157 22.14 -0.77 1.97
N GLU A 158 22.37 -2.06 2.24
CA GLU A 158 22.04 -3.13 1.28
C GLU A 158 20.54 -3.39 1.18
N VAL A 159 19.79 -3.01 2.22
CA VAL A 159 18.34 -3.22 2.33
C VAL A 159 17.54 -1.93 2.08
N GLU A 160 18.22 -0.78 2.00
CA GLU A 160 17.56 0.49 1.72
C GLU A 160 16.88 0.50 0.35
N GLN A 161 15.59 0.81 0.33
CA GLN A 161 14.81 0.76 -0.90
C GLN A 161 13.76 1.86 -0.95
N VAL A 162 13.65 2.50 -2.11
CA VAL A 162 12.52 3.35 -2.47
C VAL A 162 11.82 2.69 -3.65
N THR A 163 10.55 2.36 -3.49
CA THR A 163 9.73 1.74 -4.54
C THR A 163 8.49 2.57 -4.78
N SER A 164 8.18 2.83 -6.05
CA SER A 164 6.89 3.36 -6.47
C SER A 164 6.24 2.39 -7.45
N MET A 165 4.94 2.14 -7.24
CA MET A 165 4.12 1.31 -8.14
C MET A 165 3.43 2.11 -9.26
N GLY A 166 3.74 3.41 -9.40
CA GLY A 166 3.44 4.23 -10.58
C GLY A 166 1.96 4.45 -10.93
N TRP A 167 1.00 4.01 -10.10
CA TRP A 167 -0.43 4.11 -10.40
C TRP A 167 -1.22 4.73 -9.24
N GLY A 168 -1.29 6.07 -9.28
CA GLY A 168 -1.92 6.88 -8.23
C GLY A 168 -0.99 7.13 -7.04
N TRP A 169 -1.31 8.13 -6.23
CA TRP A 169 -0.53 8.52 -5.04
C TRP A 169 -0.33 7.36 -4.03
N ALA A 170 -1.10 6.29 -4.13
CA ALA A 170 -0.96 5.08 -3.34
C ALA A 170 0.03 4.12 -4.01
N GLY A 171 1.21 3.93 -3.41
CA GLY A 171 2.21 3.02 -3.97
C GLY A 171 3.66 3.38 -3.72
N LEU A 172 3.96 4.52 -3.09
CA LEU A 172 5.30 4.83 -2.60
C LEU A 172 5.57 4.08 -1.29
N THR A 173 6.62 3.27 -1.28
CA THR A 173 7.16 2.57 -0.11
C THR A 173 8.64 2.90 0.03
N ILE A 174 9.02 3.39 1.20
CA ILE A 174 10.42 3.65 1.58
C ILE A 174 10.76 2.74 2.74
N LEU A 175 11.87 2.01 2.60
CA LEU A 175 12.35 1.05 3.58
C LEU A 175 13.75 1.46 4.03
N ARG A 176 13.96 1.54 5.34
CA ARG A 176 15.29 1.54 5.97
C ARG A 176 15.34 0.52 7.08
N GLN A 177 16.39 -0.29 7.08
CA GLN A 177 16.71 -1.23 8.15
C GLN A 177 17.86 -0.70 8.98
N TYR A 178 17.80 -0.92 10.28
CA TYR A 178 18.89 -0.71 11.22
C TYR A 178 19.20 -2.02 11.91
N THR A 179 20.45 -2.43 11.94
CA THR A 179 20.85 -3.73 12.51
C THR A 179 22.21 -3.62 13.21
N ASP A 180 22.47 -4.54 14.13
CA ASP A 180 23.81 -4.82 14.66
C ASP A 180 24.54 -5.92 13.87
N SER A 181 23.94 -6.36 12.76
CA SER A 181 24.38 -7.50 11.93
C SER A 181 24.42 -8.83 12.69
N GLN A 182 23.69 -8.93 13.80
CA GLN A 182 23.56 -10.13 14.61
C GLN A 182 22.09 -10.48 14.76
N GLU A 183 21.49 -10.10 15.88
CA GLU A 183 20.14 -10.53 16.27
C GLU A 183 19.17 -9.37 16.39
N LYS A 184 19.65 -8.13 16.53
CA LYS A 184 18.78 -6.99 16.81
C LYS A 184 18.57 -6.13 15.58
N GLU A 185 17.31 -5.92 15.24
CA GLU A 185 16.92 -5.19 14.03
C GLU A 185 15.75 -4.24 14.31
N LEU A 186 15.81 -3.06 13.71
CA LEU A 186 14.68 -2.16 13.56
C LEU A 186 14.46 -1.88 12.07
N ARG A 187 13.28 -2.21 11.57
CA ARG A 187 12.85 -1.88 10.22
C ARG A 187 11.86 -0.72 10.25
N VAL A 188 12.14 0.34 9.49
CA VAL A 188 11.28 1.51 9.36
C VAL A 188 10.77 1.56 7.93
N THR A 189 9.45 1.44 7.79
CA THR A 189 8.75 1.54 6.50
C THR A 189 7.85 2.75 6.48
N VAL A 190 8.06 3.65 5.53
CA VAL A 190 7.11 4.73 5.19
C VAL A 190 6.31 4.27 4.00
N ALA A 191 4.99 4.29 4.09
CA ALA A 191 4.12 3.85 2.99
C ALA A 191 2.99 4.84 2.74
N ASN A 192 2.72 5.16 1.48
CA ASN A 192 1.46 5.79 1.06
C ASN A 192 0.47 4.71 0.61
N ASN A 193 -0.40 4.29 1.51
CA ASN A 193 -1.47 3.33 1.26
C ASN A 193 -2.74 3.71 2.03
N ALA A 194 -3.62 4.46 1.38
CA ALA A 194 -4.88 4.92 1.97
C ALA A 194 -5.81 3.77 2.41
N ALA A 195 -5.78 2.62 1.73
CA ALA A 195 -6.60 1.47 2.14
C ALA A 195 -6.15 0.91 3.49
N TYR A 196 -4.83 0.79 3.69
CA TYR A 196 -4.27 0.33 4.96
C TYR A 196 -4.46 1.36 6.07
N VAL A 197 -4.27 2.65 5.80
CA VAL A 197 -4.52 3.74 6.77
C VAL A 197 -5.99 3.73 7.24
N ASN A 198 -6.94 3.53 6.33
CA ASN A 198 -8.36 3.41 6.68
C ASN A 198 -8.63 2.22 7.61
N MET A 199 -7.97 1.08 7.37
CA MET A 199 -8.07 -0.09 8.24
C MET A 199 -7.53 0.21 9.64
N VAL A 200 -6.35 0.82 9.74
CA VAL A 200 -5.74 1.20 11.03
C VAL A 200 -6.62 2.21 11.77
N ASN A 201 -7.16 3.21 11.06
CA ASN A 201 -8.08 4.18 11.64
C ASN A 201 -9.38 3.52 12.11
N GLN A 202 -9.96 2.61 11.33
CA GLN A 202 -11.14 1.84 11.73
C GLN A 202 -10.84 0.98 12.97
N TYR A 203 -9.67 0.34 13.02
CA TYR A 203 -9.23 -0.45 14.17
C TYR A 203 -9.11 0.43 15.43
N MET A 204 -8.46 1.59 15.31
CA MET A 204 -8.34 2.57 16.39
C MET A 204 -9.70 3.11 16.86
N THR A 205 -10.67 3.26 15.96
CA THR A 205 -11.98 3.85 16.27
C THR A 205 -13.04 2.84 16.70
N THR A 206 -12.94 1.57 16.27
CA THR A 206 -14.01 0.57 16.41
C THR A 206 -13.66 -0.57 17.37
N GLY A 207 -12.38 -0.93 17.49
CA GLY A 207 -11.89 -2.00 18.39
C GLY A 207 -11.03 -1.49 19.56
N GLY A 208 -10.56 -0.25 19.49
CA GLY A 208 -9.56 0.37 20.38
C GLY A 208 -9.90 0.57 21.86
N TYR A 209 -11.15 0.37 22.27
CA TYR A 209 -11.59 0.58 23.67
C TYR A 209 -11.66 -0.70 24.50
N ALA A 210 -11.52 -1.88 23.88
CA ALA A 210 -11.49 -3.14 24.60
C ALA A 210 -10.06 -3.40 25.13
N GLN A 211 -9.63 -2.61 26.12
CA GLN A 211 -8.53 -3.01 26.99
C GLN A 211 -9.11 -3.96 28.04
N THR A 212 -8.83 -5.25 27.92
CA THR A 212 -9.30 -6.23 28.89
C THR A 212 -8.37 -6.18 30.10
N THR A 213 -8.89 -5.75 31.24
CA THR A 213 -8.18 -5.91 32.52
C THR A 213 -8.19 -7.39 32.88
N GLY A 214 -7.05 -8.09 32.72
CA GLY A 214 -6.88 -9.49 33.15
C GLY A 214 -6.60 -10.53 32.06
N GLY A 215 -6.26 -10.13 30.83
CA GLY A 215 -5.75 -11.03 29.78
C GLY A 215 -4.41 -10.56 29.20
N GLN A 216 -3.69 -11.45 28.49
CA GLN A 216 -2.56 -11.05 27.64
C GLN A 216 -3.12 -10.22 26.48
N GLN A 217 -2.89 -8.92 26.55
CA GLN A 217 -3.27 -7.98 25.51
C GLN A 217 -2.03 -7.69 24.67
N ASP A 218 -1.96 -8.32 23.50
CA ASP A 218 -0.80 -8.28 22.61
C ASP A 218 -0.73 -6.98 21.78
N TRP A 219 -1.65 -6.05 21.98
CA TRP A 219 -1.69 -4.78 21.25
C TRP A 219 -2.31 -3.66 22.07
N LYS A 220 -1.92 -2.41 21.85
CA LYS A 220 -2.59 -1.25 22.48
C LYS A 220 -2.39 0.03 21.68
N GLN A 221 -3.22 1.02 21.99
CA GLN A 221 -3.02 2.38 21.50
C GLN A 221 -1.91 3.08 22.30
N THR A 222 -1.09 3.85 21.61
CA THR A 222 0.00 4.64 22.19
C THR A 222 0.21 5.94 21.38
N LYS A 223 1.27 6.68 21.69
CA LYS A 223 1.70 7.86 20.93
C LYS A 223 3.20 7.86 20.67
N VAL A 224 3.59 8.25 19.46
CA VAL A 224 4.99 8.52 19.08
C VAL A 224 5.10 9.99 18.73
N LYS A 225 5.93 10.76 19.44
CA LYS A 225 6.03 12.22 19.28
C LYS A 225 4.66 12.94 19.19
N GLY A 226 3.68 12.49 19.99
CA GLY A 226 2.33 13.07 20.00
C GLY A 226 1.37 12.54 18.93
N HIS A 227 1.86 11.82 17.92
CA HIS A 227 1.05 11.17 16.89
C HIS A 227 0.44 9.87 17.43
N ARG A 228 -0.84 9.63 17.13
CA ARG A 228 -1.53 8.39 17.55
C ARG A 228 -0.90 7.19 16.87
N ALA A 229 -0.72 6.11 17.62
CA ALA A 229 -0.13 4.88 17.12
C ALA A 229 -0.80 3.65 17.74
N VAL A 230 -0.66 2.52 17.07
CA VAL A 230 -0.96 1.20 17.63
C VAL A 230 0.36 0.46 17.74
N ILE A 231 0.63 -0.11 18.91
CA ILE A 231 1.74 -1.04 19.13
C ILE A 231 1.17 -2.43 19.32
N GLU A 232 1.80 -3.40 18.68
CA GLU A 232 1.53 -4.83 18.77
C GLU A 232 2.83 -5.54 19.18
N TYR A 233 2.70 -6.65 19.89
CA TYR A 233 3.82 -7.50 20.29
C TYR A 233 3.47 -8.96 20.01
N SER A 234 4.44 -9.70 19.47
CA SER A 234 4.37 -11.15 19.27
C SER A 234 5.72 -11.75 19.64
N ASP A 235 5.72 -12.89 20.33
CA ASP A 235 6.97 -13.58 20.70
C ASP A 235 7.79 -14.01 19.47
N GLY A 236 7.14 -14.23 18.32
CA GLY A 236 7.81 -14.65 17.09
C GLY A 236 8.30 -13.51 16.20
N GLU A 237 7.70 -12.32 16.30
CA GLU A 237 7.96 -11.18 15.39
C GLU A 237 8.54 -9.95 16.11
N GLY A 238 8.47 -9.91 17.44
CA GLY A 238 8.86 -8.75 18.24
C GLY A 238 7.77 -7.67 18.28
N TYR A 239 8.20 -6.41 18.29
CA TYR A 239 7.30 -5.26 18.37
C TYR A 239 6.96 -4.71 17.00
N LYS A 240 5.68 -4.43 16.76
CA LYS A 240 5.20 -3.74 15.57
C LYS A 240 4.48 -2.47 15.96
N LEU A 241 4.93 -1.32 15.47
CA LEU A 241 4.36 -0.02 15.80
C LEU A 241 3.90 0.66 14.52
N THR A 242 2.62 0.96 14.44
CA THR A 242 1.99 1.60 13.28
C THR A 242 1.53 3.00 13.64
N VAL A 243 2.03 4.01 12.92
CA VAL A 243 1.71 5.43 13.09
C VAL A 243 1.06 5.94 11.80
N PRO A 244 -0.26 6.17 11.78
CA PRO A 244 -0.91 6.86 10.67
C PRO A 244 -0.37 8.28 10.51
N LEU A 245 0.06 8.61 9.29
CA LEU A 245 0.55 9.91 8.88
C LEU A 245 -0.51 10.57 8.00
N GLY A 246 -1.58 11.09 8.62
CA GLY A 246 -2.64 11.77 7.88
C GLY A 246 -3.67 10.81 7.26
N GLN A 247 -4.03 11.04 6.00
CA GLN A 247 -5.14 10.32 5.33
C GLN A 247 -4.66 9.15 4.47
N SER A 248 -3.47 9.26 3.87
CA SER A 248 -2.99 8.28 2.90
C SER A 248 -1.68 7.61 3.31
N SER A 249 -0.95 8.18 4.25
CA SER A 249 0.38 7.68 4.61
C SER A 249 0.44 7.06 6.00
N MET A 250 1.44 6.22 6.22
CA MET A 250 1.74 5.61 7.51
C MET A 250 3.24 5.38 7.67
N LEU A 251 3.63 5.24 8.93
CA LEU A 251 4.95 4.79 9.35
C LEU A 251 4.77 3.48 10.09
N LEU A 252 5.54 2.47 9.69
CA LEU A 252 5.59 1.17 10.33
C LEU A 252 7.00 0.96 10.87
N TYR A 253 7.06 0.58 12.14
CA TYR A 253 8.28 0.12 12.78
C TYR A 253 8.11 -1.35 13.12
N GLU A 254 9.09 -2.16 12.78
CA GLU A 254 9.17 -3.56 13.19
C GLU A 254 10.50 -3.74 13.93
N GLY A 255 10.43 -4.00 15.23
CA GLY A 255 11.56 -4.11 16.13
C GLY A 255 11.73 -5.54 16.63
N VAL A 256 12.78 -6.20 16.19
CA VAL A 256 13.16 -7.57 16.59
C VAL A 256 14.19 -7.49 17.71
N ASN A 257 14.02 -8.34 18.74
CA ASN A 257 14.92 -8.43 19.89
C ASN A 257 15.13 -7.11 20.67
N PHE A 258 14.09 -6.27 20.68
CA PHE A 258 13.98 -5.16 21.64
C PHE A 258 13.52 -5.72 22.99
N LYS A 259 14.16 -5.32 24.09
CA LYS A 259 13.94 -5.90 25.42
C LYS A 259 12.55 -5.63 25.96
N ASN A 260 12.00 -4.46 25.63
CA ASN A 260 10.71 -4.01 26.11
C ASN A 260 10.13 -2.91 25.21
N GLU A 261 8.87 -2.58 25.48
CA GLU A 261 8.14 -1.50 24.82
C GLU A 261 8.88 -0.15 24.91
N GLN A 262 9.46 0.18 26.07
CA GLN A 262 10.10 1.49 26.26
C GLN A 262 11.26 1.67 25.28
N GLU A 263 11.99 0.60 24.98
CA GLU A 263 13.13 0.61 24.08
C GLU A 263 12.72 0.83 22.61
N VAL A 264 11.68 0.12 22.14
CA VAL A 264 11.17 0.33 20.77
C VAL A 264 10.52 1.70 20.62
N MET A 265 9.86 2.21 21.67
CA MET A 265 9.28 3.55 21.66
C MET A 265 10.35 4.65 21.64
N ALA A 266 11.47 4.45 22.36
CA ALA A 266 12.62 5.35 22.29
C ALA A 266 13.23 5.37 20.87
N ALA A 267 13.35 4.20 20.25
CA ALA A 267 13.81 4.07 18.87
C ALA A 267 12.88 4.79 17.88
N ALA A 268 11.57 4.60 18.00
CA ALA A 268 10.58 5.25 17.14
C ALA A 268 10.58 6.79 17.29
N ASN A 269 10.83 7.30 18.50
CA ASN A 269 10.96 8.73 18.74
C ASN A 269 12.21 9.35 18.09
N ALA A 270 13.16 8.58 17.54
CA ALA A 270 14.28 9.14 16.79
C ALA A 270 13.87 9.68 15.41
N VAL A 271 12.79 9.16 14.82
CA VAL A 271 12.36 9.53 13.46
C VAL A 271 11.65 10.89 13.45
N ASP A 272 11.94 11.73 12.45
CA ASP A 272 11.27 13.00 12.22
C ASP A 272 9.92 12.80 11.49
N ILE A 273 8.90 12.46 12.28
CA ILE A 273 7.54 12.20 11.77
C ILE A 273 6.96 13.45 11.07
N ASP A 274 7.18 14.65 11.61
CA ASP A 274 6.60 15.87 11.07
C ASP A 274 7.29 16.30 9.77
N GLY A 275 8.61 16.12 9.67
CA GLY A 275 9.36 16.28 8.42
C GLY A 275 8.87 15.34 7.31
N ILE A 276 8.64 14.06 7.65
CA ILE A 276 8.08 13.06 6.71
C ILE A 276 6.67 13.46 6.25
N LYS A 277 5.78 13.82 7.18
CA LYS A 277 4.43 14.30 6.84
C LYS A 277 4.47 15.46 5.87
N LYS A 278 5.34 16.45 6.12
CA LYS A 278 5.51 17.62 5.26
C LYS A 278 5.96 17.25 3.86
N MET A 279 6.93 16.34 3.72
CA MET A 279 7.41 15.88 2.41
C MET A 279 6.34 15.11 1.63
N LEU A 280 5.50 14.34 2.33
CA LEU A 280 4.38 13.59 1.73
C LEU A 280 3.12 14.44 1.48
N GLY A 281 3.10 15.70 1.90
CA GLY A 281 1.93 16.58 1.77
C GLY A 281 0.75 16.20 2.68
N GLU A 282 1.01 15.45 3.76
CA GLU A 282 0.00 15.04 4.74
C GLU A 282 -0.30 16.19 5.72
N LYS A 283 -1.58 16.31 6.11
CA LYS A 283 -2.04 17.31 7.09
C LYS A 283 -2.09 16.72 8.50
#